data_AF-A0A150MUP2-F1
#
_entry.id   AF-A0A150MUP2-F1
#
_cell.length_a   1.000
_cell.length_b   1.000
_cell.length_c   1.000
_cell.angle_alpha   90.00
_cell.angle_beta   90.00
_cell.angle_gamma   90.00
#
_symmetry.space_group_name_H-M   'P 1'
#
loop_
_entity.id
_entity.type
_entity.pdbx_description
1 polymer ?
#
loop_
_entity_poly.entity_id
_entity_poly.type
_entity_poly.pdbx_seq_one_letter_code
_entity_poly.pdbx_strand_id
1 'polypeptide(L)'
;MNIGQIIKIKRKELGLTQSEVCEGICSVTHLSKIENNTTNVADDVIQLICKRLNINIEEEKKRIENIELILNKFYEAMIFGKEEMVDEIRDKLEEEYYYIENSDLYILYNLYLMRYYIS
;
A
#
# COMPACT_ATOMS: atom_id res chain seq x y z
N MET A 1 3.36 -2.56 -5.93
CA MET A 1 1.93 -2.85 -5.59
C MET A 1 1.02 -2.63 -6.80
N ASN A 2 -0.23 -3.12 -6.78
CA ASN A 2 -1.20 -2.87 -7.86
C ASN A 2 -2.54 -2.30 -7.37
N ILE A 3 -3.45 -2.00 -8.30
CA ILE A 3 -4.74 -1.36 -8.00
C ILE A 3 -5.65 -2.16 -7.05
N GLY A 4 -5.58 -3.49 -7.09
CA GLY A 4 -6.38 -4.35 -6.22
C GLY A 4 -6.02 -4.15 -4.74
N GLN A 5 -4.72 -4.04 -4.45
CA GLN A 5 -4.22 -3.77 -3.11
C GLN A 5 -4.59 -2.37 -2.64
N ILE A 6 -4.53 -1.38 -3.52
CA ILE A 6 -4.94 0.00 -3.22
C ILE A 6 -6.41 0.03 -2.80
N ILE A 7 -7.28 -0.64 -3.56
CA ILE A 7 -8.71 -0.79 -3.25
C ILE A 7 -8.89 -1.43 -1.87
N LYS A 8 -8.15 -2.51 -1.58
CA LYS A 8 -8.20 -3.21 -0.28
C LYS A 8 -7.79 -2.30 0.88
N ILE A 9 -6.70 -1.55 0.73
CA ILE A 9 -6.18 -0.62 1.73
C ILE A 9 -7.21 0.47 2.00
N LYS A 10 -7.69 1.14 0.95
CA LYS A 10 -8.68 2.22 1.06
C LYS A 10 -10.00 1.76 1.64
N ARG A 11 -10.46 0.57 1.26
CA ARG A 11 -11.65 -0.04 1.85
C ARG A 11 -11.47 -0.24 3.35
N LYS A 12 -10.33 -0.77 3.80
CA LYS A 12 -10.02 -0.94 5.22
C LYS A 12 -9.89 0.40 5.96
N GLU A 13 -9.30 1.40 5.31
CA GLU A 13 -9.14 2.76 5.85
C GLU A 13 -10.50 3.39 6.16
N LEU A 14 -11.47 3.16 5.28
CA LEU A 14 -12.86 3.60 5.42
C LEU A 14 -13.72 2.68 6.31
N GLY A 15 -13.17 1.57 6.82
CA GLY A 15 -13.89 0.60 7.64
C GLY A 15 -14.99 -0.18 6.90
N LEU A 16 -14.96 -0.21 5.57
CA LEU A 16 -16.01 -0.82 4.74
C LEU A 16 -15.79 -2.32 4.54
N THR A 17 -16.88 -3.07 4.46
CA THR A 17 -16.89 -4.49 4.08
C THR A 17 -16.82 -4.63 2.56
N GLN A 18 -16.40 -5.81 2.08
CA GLN A 18 -16.41 -6.09 0.64
C GLN A 18 -17.82 -6.02 0.05
N SER A 19 -18.84 -6.43 0.81
CA SER A 19 -20.26 -6.34 0.42
C SER A 19 -20.71 -4.91 0.16
N GLU A 20 -20.36 -3.97 1.04
CA GLU A 20 -20.74 -2.56 0.91
C GLU A 20 -20.08 -1.90 -0.31
N VAL A 21 -18.83 -2.26 -0.62
CA VAL A 21 -18.13 -1.70 -1.78
C VAL A 21 -18.68 -2.27 -3.08
N CYS A 22 -18.92 -3.59 -3.16
CA CYS A 22 -19.34 -4.24 -4.39
C CYS A 22 -20.84 -4.09 -4.71
N GLU A 23 -21.65 -3.61 -3.78
CA GLU A 23 -23.10 -3.45 -3.96
C GLU A 23 -23.45 -2.67 -5.24
N GLY A 24 -24.24 -3.29 -6.12
CA GLY A 24 -24.63 -2.71 -7.40
C GLY A 24 -23.50 -2.55 -8.44
N ILE A 25 -22.31 -3.10 -8.19
CA ILE A 25 -21.17 -3.10 -9.14
C ILE A 25 -20.79 -4.53 -9.52
N CYS A 26 -20.46 -5.38 -8.54
CA CYS A 26 -19.98 -6.74 -8.77
C CYS A 26 -20.29 -7.67 -7.59
N SER A 27 -19.92 -8.94 -7.67
CA SER A 27 -20.08 -9.87 -6.55
C SER A 27 -18.92 -9.74 -5.54
N VAL A 28 -19.18 -10.08 -4.28
CA VAL A 28 -18.15 -10.11 -3.21
C VAL A 28 -16.96 -10.98 -3.63
N THR A 29 -17.21 -12.13 -4.25
CA THR A 29 -16.17 -13.02 -4.77
C THR A 29 -15.33 -12.36 -5.86
N HIS A 30 -15.95 -11.57 -6.75
CA HIS A 30 -15.21 -10.80 -7.75
C HIS A 30 -14.34 -9.72 -7.10
N LEU A 31 -14.87 -8.96 -6.14
CA LEU A 31 -14.09 -7.96 -5.40
C LEU A 31 -12.92 -8.59 -4.64
N SER A 32 -13.14 -9.72 -3.98
CA SER A 32 -12.07 -10.46 -3.30
C SER A 32 -10.97 -10.91 -4.27
N LYS A 33 -11.33 -11.33 -5.49
CA LYS A 33 -10.34 -11.68 -6.52
C LYS A 33 -9.54 -10.48 -7.01
N ILE A 34 -10.18 -9.32 -7.15
CA ILE A 34 -9.55 -8.03 -7.47
C ILE A 34 -8.54 -7.68 -6.37
N GLU A 35 -8.98 -7.66 -5.11
CA GLU A 35 -8.16 -7.27 -3.96
C GLU A 35 -6.94 -8.17 -3.72
N ASN A 36 -6.97 -9.40 -4.23
CA ASN A 36 -5.89 -10.39 -4.09
C ASN A 36 -5.16 -10.67 -5.40
N ASN A 37 -5.35 -9.86 -6.45
CA ASN A 37 -4.57 -9.91 -7.70
C ASN A 37 -4.71 -11.22 -8.50
N THR A 38 -5.87 -11.86 -8.40
CA THR A 38 -6.10 -13.20 -8.97
C THR A 38 -6.88 -13.20 -10.28
N THR A 39 -7.24 -12.05 -10.84
CA THR A 39 -8.01 -11.96 -12.10
C THR A 39 -7.74 -10.65 -12.82
N ASN A 40 -7.60 -10.69 -14.16
CA ASN A 40 -7.67 -9.49 -14.99
C ASN A 40 -9.13 -9.03 -15.04
N VAL A 41 -9.41 -7.90 -14.42
CA VAL A 41 -10.76 -7.35 -14.34
C VAL A 41 -10.91 -6.23 -15.35
N ALA A 42 -12.11 -6.11 -15.90
CA ALA A 42 -12.44 -5.07 -16.84
C ALA A 42 -12.33 -3.68 -16.16
N ASP A 43 -11.75 -2.73 -16.89
CA ASP A 43 -11.41 -1.40 -16.37
C ASP A 43 -12.64 -0.63 -15.87
N ASP A 44 -13.83 -0.95 -16.37
CA ASP A 44 -15.12 -0.37 -15.98
C ASP A 44 -15.48 -0.66 -14.51
N VAL A 45 -15.32 -1.92 -14.07
CA VAL A 45 -15.57 -2.34 -12.68
C VAL A 45 -14.59 -1.64 -11.73
N ILE A 46 -13.31 -1.57 -12.11
CA ILE A 46 -12.28 -0.88 -11.33
C ILE A 46 -12.61 0.60 -11.18
N GLN A 47 -13.02 1.28 -12.26
CA GLN A 47 -13.39 2.69 -12.22
C GLN A 47 -14.59 2.95 -11.29
N LEU A 48 -15.62 2.10 -11.32
CA LEU A 48 -16.79 2.23 -10.45
C LEU A 48 -16.42 2.07 -8.97
N ILE A 49 -15.56 1.09 -8.65
CA ILE A 49 -15.07 0.88 -7.28
C ILE A 49 -14.22 2.07 -6.83
N CYS A 50 -13.29 2.53 -7.67
CA CYS A 50 -12.44 3.68 -7.36
C CYS A 50 -13.28 4.93 -7.11
N LYS A 51 -14.32 5.17 -7.91
CA LYS A 51 -15.25 6.28 -7.72
C LYS A 51 -15.99 6.17 -6.37
N ARG A 52 -16.43 4.97 -5.98
CA ARG A 52 -17.11 4.75 -4.70
C ARG A 52 -16.21 4.98 -3.49
N LEU A 53 -14.97 4.53 -3.59
CA LEU A 53 -13.96 4.69 -2.54
C LEU A 53 -13.26 6.06 -2.58
N ASN A 54 -13.67 6.94 -3.51
CA ASN A 54 -13.05 8.23 -3.77
C ASN A 54 -11.52 8.15 -3.96
N ILE A 55 -11.08 7.14 -4.71
CA ILE A 55 -9.67 6.87 -4.98
C ILE A 55 -9.22 7.61 -6.22
N ASN A 56 -8.16 8.42 -6.09
CA ASN A 56 -7.39 8.90 -7.22
C ASN A 56 -6.25 7.92 -7.51
N ILE A 57 -6.40 7.14 -8.59
CA ILE A 57 -5.45 6.08 -8.96
C ILE A 57 -4.02 6.63 -9.14
N GLU A 58 -3.88 7.82 -9.73
CA GLU A 58 -2.56 8.39 -10.02
C GLU A 58 -1.87 8.91 -8.75
N GLU A 59 -2.64 9.42 -7.78
CA GLU A 59 -2.08 9.79 -6.47
C GLU A 59 -1.63 8.56 -5.69
N GLU A 60 -2.42 7.48 -5.71
CA GLU A 60 -2.08 6.26 -5.00
C GLU A 60 -0.85 5.56 -5.60
N LYS A 61 -0.73 5.53 -6.94
CA LYS A 61 0.49 5.05 -7.60
C LYS A 61 1.72 5.85 -7.17
N LYS A 62 1.63 7.18 -7.18
CA LYS A 62 2.73 8.05 -6.74
C LYS A 62 3.10 7.82 -5.29
N ARG A 63 2.12 7.60 -4.40
CA ARG A 63 2.37 7.27 -2.99
C ARG A 63 3.17 5.96 -2.87
N ILE A 64 2.76 4.91 -3.59
CA ILE A 64 3.48 3.62 -3.61
C ILE A 64 4.92 3.82 -4.07
N GLU A 65 5.12 4.46 -5.21
CA GLU A 65 6.45 4.72 -5.78
C GLU A 65 7.33 5.50 -4.80
N ASN A 66 6.75 6.46 -4.08
CA ASN A 66 7.45 7.23 -3.06
C ASN A 66 7.84 6.36 -1.84
N ILE A 67 6.94 5.52 -1.33
CA ILE A 67 7.25 4.62 -0.20
C ILE A 67 8.36 3.64 -0.59
N GLU A 68 8.28 3.03 -1.79
CA GLU A 68 9.34 2.14 -2.30
C GLU A 68 10.68 2.88 -2.42
N LEU A 69 10.68 4.14 -2.88
CA LEU A 69 11.89 4.97 -2.94
C LEU A 69 12.46 5.26 -1.54
N ILE A 70 11.61 5.58 -0.55
CA ILE A 70 12.03 5.85 0.83
C ILE A 70 12.61 4.58 1.47
N LEU A 71 11.98 3.42 1.28
CA LEU A 71 12.49 2.12 1.75
C LEU A 71 13.88 1.81 1.18
N ASN A 72 14.09 2.04 -0.11
CA ASN A 72 15.40 1.86 -0.73
C ASN A 72 16.45 2.81 -0.14
N LYS A 73 16.10 4.08 0.05
CA LYS A 73 16.98 5.07 0.71
C LYS A 73 17.31 4.69 2.15
N PHE A 74 16.34 4.11 2.87
CA PHE A 74 16.54 3.62 4.24
C PHE A 74 17.61 2.52 4.27
N TYR A 75 17.49 1.55 3.36
CA TYR A 75 18.46 0.48 3.22
C TYR A 75 19.86 0.99 2.84
N GLU A 76 19.95 1.89 1.87
CA GLU A 76 21.21 2.51 1.47
C GLU A 76 21.87 3.29 2.63
N ALA A 77 21.10 4.10 3.35
CA ALA A 77 21.60 4.89 4.48
C ALA A 77 22.19 4.00 5.58
N MET A 78 21.55 2.85 5.86
CA MET A 78 22.07 1.84 6.79
C MET A 78 23.36 1.18 6.30
N ILE A 79 23.54 0.96 4.99
CA ILE A 79 24.78 0.38 4.43
C ILE A 79 25.94 1.38 4.48
N PHE A 80 25.68 2.65 4.18
CA PHE A 80 26.72 3.68 4.07
C PHE A 80 27.06 4.37 5.40
N GLY A 81 26.46 3.93 6.52
CA GLY A 81 26.80 4.41 7.86
C GLY A 81 26.40 5.86 8.13
N LYS A 82 25.30 6.34 7.54
CA LYS A 82 24.81 7.72 7.71
C LYS A 82 23.75 7.81 8.81
N GLU A 83 24.14 7.55 10.06
CA GLU A 83 23.21 7.36 11.19
C GLU A 83 22.17 8.49 11.34
N GLU A 84 22.57 9.76 11.27
CA GLU A 84 21.62 10.90 11.37
C GLU A 84 20.54 10.88 10.26
N MET A 85 20.87 10.41 9.06
CA MET A 85 19.90 10.31 7.97
C MET A 85 18.98 9.09 8.11
N VAL A 86 19.44 8.04 8.79
CA VAL A 86 18.67 6.80 8.95
C VAL A 86 17.45 7.05 9.84
N ASP A 87 17.62 7.81 10.92
CA ASP A 87 16.51 8.17 11.82
C ASP A 87 15.45 9.04 11.13
N GLU A 88 15.88 10.06 10.37
CA GLU A 88 14.94 10.90 9.59
C GLU A 88 14.15 10.10 8.55
N ILE A 89 14.79 9.10 7.93
CA ILE A 89 14.13 8.25 6.94
C ILE A 89 13.17 7.27 7.63
N ARG A 90 13.53 6.73 8.80
CA ARG A 90 12.65 5.90 9.61
C ARG A 90 11.37 6.66 9.97
N ASP A 91 11.49 7.89 10.45
CA ASP A 91 10.34 8.70 10.87
C ASP A 91 9.40 8.99 9.69
N LYS A 92 9.94 9.23 8.49
CA LYS A 92 9.12 9.36 7.26
C LYS A 92 8.40 8.07 6.88
N LEU A 93 8.99 6.91 7.13
CA LEU A 93 8.31 5.63 6.89
C LEU A 93 7.20 5.38 7.93
N GLU A 94 7.38 5.86 9.15
CA GLU A 94 6.36 5.78 10.20
C GLU A 94 5.09 6.58 9.83
N GLU A 95 5.24 7.73 9.19
CA GLU A 95 4.10 8.52 8.67
C GLU A 95 3.23 7.73 7.66
N GLU A 96 3.84 6.80 6.93
CA GLU A 96 3.17 5.94 5.93
C GLU A 96 2.87 4.52 6.47
N TYR A 97 3.05 4.30 7.79
CA TYR A 97 2.98 2.96 8.40
C TYR A 97 1.67 2.23 8.10
N TYR A 98 0.52 2.92 8.19
CA TYR A 98 -0.77 2.29 7.90
C TYR A 98 -0.83 1.67 6.50
N TYR A 99 -0.26 2.38 5.53
CA TYR A 99 -0.22 1.94 4.14
C TYR A 99 0.75 0.76 3.98
N ILE A 100 1.93 0.87 4.60
CA ILE A 100 2.95 -0.18 4.62
C ILE A 100 2.39 -1.46 5.24
N GLU A 101 1.77 -1.37 6.42
CA GLU A 101 1.16 -2.48 7.17
C GLU A 101 0.12 -3.25 6.34
N ASN A 102 -0.68 -2.52 5.57
CA ASN A 102 -1.76 -3.11 4.79
C ASN A 102 -1.34 -3.46 3.34
N SER A 103 -0.04 -3.40 3.04
CA SER A 103 0.54 -3.71 1.73
C SER A 103 1.54 -4.86 1.78
N ASP A 104 2.00 -5.29 0.60
CA ASP A 104 3.08 -6.29 0.49
C ASP A 104 4.44 -5.75 0.96
N LEU A 105 4.56 -4.44 1.21
CA LEU A 105 5.79 -3.81 1.69
C LEU A 105 6.04 -4.09 3.18
N TYR A 106 5.02 -4.53 3.93
CA TYR A 106 5.10 -4.74 5.38
C TYR A 106 6.28 -5.63 5.79
N ILE A 107 6.49 -6.76 5.09
CA ILE A 107 7.57 -7.69 5.43
C ILE A 107 8.93 -7.03 5.21
N LEU A 108 9.10 -6.34 4.08
CA LEU A 108 10.35 -5.67 3.74
C LEU A 108 10.68 -4.56 4.73
N TYR A 109 9.68 -3.73 5.07
CA TYR A 109 9.81 -2.69 6.07
C TYR A 109 10.25 -3.25 7.44
N ASN A 110 9.62 -4.32 7.92
CA ASN A 110 10.01 -4.95 9.19
C ASN A 110 11.42 -5.55 9.14
N LEU A 111 11.84 -6.13 8.02
CA LEU A 111 13.21 -6.61 7.85
C LEU A 111 14.23 -5.47 7.99
N TYR A 112 13.91 -4.31 7.40
CA TYR A 112 14.77 -3.13 7.50
C TYR A 112 14.77 -2.52 8.90
N LEU A 113 13.63 -2.45 9.57
CA LEU A 113 13.57 -2.03 10.98
C LEU A 113 14.37 -2.96 11.89
N MET A 114 14.25 -4.29 11.72
CA MET A 114 15.05 -5.23 12.52
C MET A 114 16.55 -4.99 12.33
N ARG A 115 16.99 -4.76 11.08
CA ARG A 115 18.40 -4.41 10.83
C ARG A 115 18.77 -3.12 11.54
N TYR A 116 17.96 -2.08 11.42
CA TYR A 116 18.20 -0.79 12.08
C TYR A 116 18.40 -0.92 13.59
N TYR A 117 17.57 -1.72 14.28
CA TYR A 117 17.69 -1.92 15.74
C TYR A 117 18.83 -2.84 16.18
N ILE A 118 19.42 -3.60 15.25
CA ILE A 118 20.54 -4.54 15.51
C ILE A 118 21.89 -3.93 15.09
N SER A 119 21.87 -2.89 14.24
CA SER A 119 23.05 -2.14 13.80
C SER A 119 23.51 -1.18 14.89
#